data_AF-A0A952E498-F1
#
_entry.id   AF-A0A952E498-F1
#
_cell.length_a   1.000
_cell.length_b   1.000
_cell.length_c   1.000
_cell.angle_alpha   90.00
_cell.angle_beta   90.00
_cell.angle_gamma   90.00
#
_symmetry.space_group_name_H-M   'P 1'
#
loop_
_entity.id
_entity.type
_entity.pdbx_description
1 polymer ?
#
loop_
_entity_poly.entity_id
_entity_poly.type
_entity_poly.pdbx_seq_one_letter_code
_entity_poly.pdbx_strand_id
1 'polypeptide(L)'
;MMKKNELPKSTRLVGCIFICLFSAGCDSLRFAPMEAQKQNAWLHNRTTTIAADTSKTENASEQLQALTQLSELQSRAFSSYFGLPKEFPRSETAEDVLAESNRQLARTALQQGAERPDAWEVADSMLELGIGICALLGGVYGSRAVGFLRQTKTNSKALKEIITGNELFKKQNASSASVFKQAHQNQSPQTRQIVAETKVNT
;
A
#
# COMPACT_ATOMS: atom_id res chain seq x y z
N MET A 1 26.63 47.29 3.92
CA MET A 1 26.49 46.23 4.93
C MET A 1 25.12 45.57 4.74
N MET A 2 25.03 44.54 3.87
CA MET A 2 23.76 43.86 3.57
C MET A 2 23.42 42.87 4.69
N LYS A 3 22.28 43.05 5.36
CA LYS A 3 21.73 42.08 6.32
C LYS A 3 21.42 40.78 5.56
N LYS A 4 22.06 39.67 5.95
CA LYS A 4 21.68 38.33 5.49
C LYS A 4 20.23 38.09 5.91
N ASN A 5 19.34 37.98 4.94
CA ASN A 5 17.96 37.56 5.15
C ASN A 5 17.97 36.07 5.53
N GLU A 6 18.06 35.80 6.83
CA GLU A 6 17.88 34.47 7.40
C GLU A 6 16.41 34.07 7.18
N LEU A 7 16.18 33.02 6.38
CA LEU A 7 14.83 32.45 6.23
C LEU A 7 14.28 32.07 7.63
N PRO A 8 12.97 32.30 7.89
CA PRO A 8 12.34 31.93 9.17
C PRO A 8 12.54 30.45 9.49
N LYS A 9 12.76 30.14 10.77
CA LYS A 9 12.96 28.75 11.24
C LYS A 9 11.81 27.81 10.85
N SER A 10 10.58 28.32 10.78
CA SER A 10 9.40 27.58 10.33
C SER A 10 9.48 27.18 8.85
N THR A 11 10.03 28.05 7.99
CA THR A 11 10.18 27.77 6.56
C THR A 11 11.25 26.71 6.30
N ARG A 12 12.31 26.67 7.13
CA ARG A 12 13.33 25.60 7.08
C ARG A 12 12.77 24.25 7.53
N LEU A 13 11.92 24.23 8.57
CA LEU A 13 11.29 23.01 9.07
C LEU A 13 10.31 22.39 8.05
N VAL A 14 9.47 23.22 7.42
CA VAL A 14 8.53 22.75 6.38
C VAL A 14 9.28 22.24 5.15
N GLY A 15 10.33 22.93 4.71
CA GLY A 15 11.18 22.48 3.60
C GLY A 15 11.81 21.11 3.87
N CYS A 16 12.32 20.86 5.08
CA CYS A 16 12.88 19.56 5.45
C CYS A 16 11.82 18.44 5.47
N ILE A 17 10.60 18.70 5.95
CA ILE A 17 9.52 17.71 5.96
C ILE A 17 9.15 17.28 4.53
N PHE A 18 9.02 18.24 3.62
CA PHE A 18 8.73 17.95 2.21
C PHE A 18 9.87 17.16 1.54
N ILE A 19 11.13 17.55 1.77
CA ILE A 19 12.29 16.82 1.24
C ILE A 19 12.33 15.38 1.76
N CYS A 20 12.07 15.16 3.06
CA CYS A 20 12.02 13.82 3.64
C CYS A 20 10.90 12.95 3.02
N LEU A 21 9.72 13.52 2.76
CA LEU A 21 8.59 12.82 2.13
C LEU A 21 8.88 12.43 0.68
N PHE A 22 9.65 13.24 -0.06
CA PHE A 22 9.99 12.97 -1.47
C PHE A 22 11.29 12.17 -1.66
N SER A 23 12.15 12.06 -0.64
CA SER A 23 13.37 11.24 -0.67
C SER A 23 13.14 9.77 -0.30
N ALA A 24 11.97 9.41 0.23
CA ALA A 24 11.57 8.02 0.37
C ALA A 24 11.12 7.50 -1.00
N GLY A 25 11.97 6.71 -1.67
CA GLY A 25 11.69 6.18 -3.00
C GLY A 25 10.31 5.53 -3.13
N CYS A 26 9.61 5.81 -4.22
CA CYS A 26 8.26 5.32 -4.54
C CYS A 26 8.21 3.82 -4.88
N ASP A 27 8.94 2.94 -4.20
CA ASP A 27 8.95 1.49 -4.46
C ASP A 27 7.70 0.78 -3.88
N SER A 28 6.54 1.45 -4.00
CA SER A 28 5.26 1.18 -3.36
C SER A 28 5.18 1.67 -1.91
N LEU A 29 4.20 2.54 -1.65
CA LEU A 29 3.71 2.80 -0.29
C LEU A 29 3.42 1.46 0.37
N ARG A 30 4.31 1.03 1.27
CA ARG A 30 4.16 -0.24 1.97
C ARG A 30 3.46 0.03 3.29
N PHE A 31 2.16 -0.22 3.30
CA PHE A 31 1.36 -0.13 4.51
C PHE A 31 1.92 -1.09 5.57
N ALA A 32 1.94 -0.61 6.81
CA ALA A 32 2.30 -1.45 7.93
C ALA A 32 1.35 -2.67 7.98
N PRO A 33 1.87 -3.88 8.24
CA PRO A 33 1.03 -5.05 8.26
C PRO A 33 -0.05 -4.97 9.34
N MET A 34 -1.25 -5.42 8.99
CA MET A 34 -2.37 -5.52 9.92
C MET A 34 -2.12 -6.60 10.97
N GLU A 35 -2.89 -6.55 12.06
CA GLU A 35 -2.70 -7.46 13.20
C GLU A 35 -2.81 -8.93 12.80
N ALA A 36 -3.82 -9.30 12.01
CA ALA A 36 -3.97 -10.69 11.54
C ALA A 36 -2.79 -11.13 10.66
N GLN A 37 -2.16 -10.22 9.90
CA GLN A 37 -0.96 -10.53 9.12
C GLN A 37 0.25 -10.81 10.02
N LYS A 38 0.42 -10.05 11.10
CA LYS A 38 1.47 -10.29 12.11
C LYS A 38 1.24 -11.60 12.85
N GLN A 39 0.01 -11.85 13.27
CA GLN A 39 -0.38 -13.10 13.93
C GLN A 39 -0.15 -14.30 13.03
N ASN A 40 -0.52 -14.21 11.74
CA ASN A 40 -0.27 -15.28 10.77
C ASN A 40 1.23 -15.48 10.47
N ALA A 41 2.02 -14.40 10.36
CA ALA A 41 3.47 -14.51 10.17
C ALA A 41 4.17 -15.15 11.37
N TRP A 42 3.70 -14.87 12.59
CA TRP A 42 4.18 -15.52 13.80
C TRP A 42 3.73 -16.98 13.88
N LEU A 43 2.46 -17.25 13.57
CA LEU A 43 1.90 -18.60 13.54
C LEU A 43 2.62 -19.48 12.51
N HIS A 44 2.92 -18.97 11.32
CA HIS A 44 3.68 -19.68 10.29
C HIS A 44 5.08 -20.11 10.79
N ASN A 45 5.74 -19.28 11.60
CA ASN A 45 7.00 -19.65 12.26
C ASN A 45 6.83 -20.78 13.26
N ARG A 46 5.77 -20.74 14.07
CA ARG A 46 5.44 -21.86 14.97
C ARG A 46 5.11 -23.15 14.22
N THR A 47 4.30 -23.06 13.17
CA THR A 47 3.95 -24.22 12.31
C THR A 47 5.18 -24.88 11.72
N THR A 48 6.10 -24.08 11.17
CA THR A 48 7.32 -24.61 10.52
C THR A 48 8.32 -25.17 11.53
N THR A 49 8.43 -24.56 12.72
CA THR A 49 9.21 -25.11 13.85
C THR A 49 8.68 -26.48 14.25
N ILE A 50 7.37 -26.58 14.52
CA ILE A 50 6.74 -27.84 14.93
C ILE A 50 6.87 -28.88 13.81
N ALA A 51 6.68 -28.51 12.54
CA ALA A 51 6.87 -29.43 11.42
C ALA A 51 8.31 -29.95 11.32
N ALA A 52 9.32 -29.12 11.59
CA ALA A 52 10.71 -29.54 11.63
C ALA A 52 10.96 -30.55 12.76
N ASP A 53 10.44 -30.28 13.96
CA ASP A 53 10.57 -31.16 15.12
C ASP A 53 9.80 -32.49 14.94
N THR A 54 8.57 -32.43 14.43
CA THR A 54 7.76 -33.61 14.11
C THR A 54 8.46 -34.47 13.05
N SER A 55 9.01 -33.88 11.99
CA SER A 55 9.70 -34.65 10.94
C SER A 55 10.90 -35.44 11.44
N LYS A 56 11.61 -34.92 12.45
CA LYS A 56 12.71 -35.64 13.12
C LYS A 56 12.16 -36.74 14.04
N THR A 57 11.15 -36.40 14.85
CA THR A 57 10.56 -37.31 15.85
C THR A 57 9.90 -38.52 15.21
N GLU A 58 9.23 -38.33 14.08
CA GLU A 58 8.59 -39.39 13.29
C GLU A 58 9.56 -40.13 12.37
N ASN A 59 10.86 -39.80 12.42
CA ASN A 59 11.90 -40.39 11.57
C ASN A 59 11.55 -40.33 10.08
N ALA A 60 11.06 -39.17 9.62
CA ALA A 60 10.76 -38.93 8.21
C ALA A 60 12.04 -39.03 7.35
N SER A 61 11.88 -39.05 6.02
CA SER A 61 13.03 -39.07 5.12
C SER A 61 13.97 -37.89 5.35
N GLU A 62 15.28 -38.10 5.13
CA GLU A 62 16.29 -37.04 5.27
C GLU A 62 15.94 -35.80 4.43
N GLN A 63 15.38 -36.01 3.24
CA GLN A 63 14.92 -34.93 2.38
C GLN A 63 13.78 -34.13 3.03
N LEU A 64 12.78 -34.79 3.63
CA LEU A 64 11.68 -34.08 4.28
C LEU A 64 12.16 -33.31 5.51
N GLN A 65 13.04 -33.90 6.32
CA GLN A 65 13.66 -33.23 7.46
C GLN A 65 14.47 -31.99 7.04
N ALA A 66 15.19 -32.06 5.91
CA ALA A 66 15.93 -30.92 5.38
C ALA A 66 15.01 -29.80 4.88
N LEU A 67 13.91 -30.16 4.20
CA LEU A 67 12.92 -29.20 3.71
C LEU A 67 12.19 -28.47 4.85
N THR A 68 11.81 -29.18 5.91
CA THR A 68 11.13 -28.58 7.06
C THR A 68 12.07 -27.65 7.85
N GLN A 69 13.33 -28.04 8.04
CA GLN A 69 14.36 -27.18 8.65
C GLN A 69 14.61 -25.90 7.84
N LEU A 70 14.68 -26.01 6.50
CA LEU A 70 14.80 -24.83 5.64
C LEU A 70 13.57 -23.92 5.75
N SER A 71 12.37 -24.51 5.78
CA SER A 71 11.11 -23.78 5.93
C SER A 71 11.04 -23.00 7.25
N GLU A 72 11.47 -23.63 8.36
CA GLU A 72 11.62 -22.96 9.66
C GLU A 72 12.56 -21.76 9.57
N LEU A 73 13.75 -21.94 9.00
CA LEU A 73 14.74 -20.86 8.86
C LEU A 73 14.18 -19.68 8.04
N GLN A 74 13.54 -19.97 6.91
CA GLN A 74 12.92 -18.95 6.06
C GLN A 74 11.77 -18.23 6.76
N SER A 75 10.98 -18.96 7.55
CA SER A 75 9.83 -18.43 8.26
C SER A 75 10.20 -17.36 9.30
N ARG A 76 11.36 -17.51 9.95
CA ARG A 76 11.89 -16.50 10.89
C ARG A 76 12.07 -15.13 10.23
N ALA A 77 12.43 -15.09 8.95
CA ALA A 77 12.54 -13.84 8.21
C ALA A 77 11.18 -13.14 8.06
N PHE A 78 10.09 -13.90 7.89
CA PHE A 78 8.75 -13.34 7.85
C PHE A 78 8.34 -12.72 9.18
N SER A 79 8.49 -13.43 10.30
CA SER A 79 8.14 -12.84 11.62
C SER A 79 8.98 -11.59 11.92
N SER A 80 10.26 -11.57 11.54
CA SER A 80 11.12 -10.40 11.68
C SER A 80 10.66 -9.24 10.79
N TYR A 81 10.22 -9.53 9.57
CA TYR A 81 9.77 -8.52 8.61
C TYR A 81 8.43 -7.88 9.02
N PHE A 82 7.47 -8.71 9.45
CA PHE A 82 6.12 -8.26 9.84
C PHE A 82 6.07 -7.65 11.25
N GLY A 83 7.04 -8.00 12.10
CA GLY A 83 7.06 -7.64 13.52
C GLY A 83 6.20 -8.57 14.37
N LEU A 84 6.22 -8.34 15.68
CA LEU A 84 5.46 -9.16 16.63
C LEU A 84 3.98 -8.76 16.67
N PRO A 85 3.06 -9.75 16.80
CA PRO A 85 1.66 -9.45 17.08
C PRO A 85 1.50 -8.91 18.51
N LYS A 86 0.42 -8.18 18.74
CA LYS A 86 -0.02 -7.75 20.08
C LYS A 86 -0.58 -8.92 20.87
N GLU A 87 -1.30 -9.81 20.19
CA GLU A 87 -1.90 -11.01 20.77
C GLU A 87 -1.36 -12.25 20.06
N PHE A 88 -0.77 -13.17 20.82
CA PHE A 88 -0.18 -14.38 20.29
C PHE A 88 -1.24 -15.48 20.12
N PRO A 89 -1.43 -16.01 18.89
CA PRO A 89 -2.33 -17.13 18.70
C PRO A 89 -1.80 -18.38 19.40
N ARG A 90 -2.71 -19.20 19.92
CA ARG A 90 -2.34 -20.45 20.59
C ARG A 90 -1.65 -21.40 19.60
N SER A 91 -0.44 -21.86 19.92
CA SER A 91 0.40 -22.60 18.97
C SER A 91 1.55 -23.36 19.64
N GLU A 92 1.32 -23.86 20.86
CA GLU A 92 2.37 -24.58 21.60
C GLU A 92 2.54 -26.01 21.11
N THR A 93 1.48 -26.60 20.56
CA THR A 93 1.47 -27.98 20.03
C THR A 93 1.01 -28.04 18.57
N ALA A 94 1.17 -29.21 17.95
CA ALA A 94 0.66 -29.46 16.60
C ALA A 94 -0.87 -29.29 16.54
N GLU A 95 -1.58 -29.78 17.56
CA GLU A 95 -3.04 -29.65 17.67
C GLU A 95 -3.46 -28.19 17.80
N ASP A 96 -2.72 -27.41 18.60
CA ASP A 96 -2.96 -25.98 18.75
C ASP A 96 -2.78 -25.25 17.42
N VAL A 97 -1.67 -25.48 16.71
CA VAL A 97 -1.40 -24.87 15.40
C VAL A 97 -2.45 -25.27 14.36
N LEU A 98 -2.89 -26.52 14.36
CA LEU A 98 -3.85 -27.06 13.40
C LEU A 98 -5.31 -26.73 13.74
N ALA A 99 -5.57 -26.04 14.86
CA ALA A 99 -6.90 -25.62 15.28
C ALA A 99 -7.60 -24.78 14.19
N GLU A 100 -8.93 -24.91 14.09
CA GLU A 100 -9.70 -24.21 13.05
C GLU A 100 -9.60 -22.69 13.18
N SER A 101 -9.49 -22.14 14.39
CA SER A 101 -9.26 -20.71 14.63
C SER A 101 -8.01 -20.19 13.93
N ASN A 102 -6.92 -20.97 13.96
CA ASN A 102 -5.64 -20.63 13.31
C ASN A 102 -5.72 -20.73 11.79
N ARG A 103 -6.49 -21.68 11.25
CA ARG A 103 -6.80 -21.73 9.81
C ARG A 103 -7.63 -20.54 9.37
N GLN A 104 -8.61 -20.15 10.17
CA GLN A 104 -9.45 -18.99 9.89
C GLN A 104 -8.63 -17.70 9.92
N LEU A 105 -7.75 -17.54 10.90
CA LEU A 105 -6.77 -16.45 10.96
C LEU A 105 -5.90 -16.38 9.70
N ALA A 106 -5.37 -17.52 9.22
CA ALA A 106 -4.56 -17.57 8.00
C ALA A 106 -5.37 -17.13 6.75
N ARG A 107 -6.63 -17.55 6.64
CA ARG A 107 -7.54 -17.10 5.57
C ARG A 107 -7.81 -15.60 5.64
N THR A 108 -8.07 -15.06 6.83
CA THR A 108 -8.25 -13.62 7.05
C THR A 108 -7.01 -12.83 6.66
N ALA A 109 -5.82 -13.27 7.08
CA ALA A 109 -4.56 -12.63 6.73
C ALA A 109 -4.29 -12.65 5.22
N LEU A 110 -4.67 -13.74 4.54
CA LEU A 110 -4.59 -13.85 3.08
C LEU A 110 -5.53 -12.87 2.38
N GLN A 111 -6.80 -12.80 2.80
CA GLN A 111 -7.77 -11.86 2.24
C GLN A 111 -7.30 -10.42 2.43
N GLN A 112 -6.85 -10.08 3.63
CA GLN A 112 -6.28 -8.78 3.98
C GLN A 112 -5.00 -8.44 3.19
N GLY A 113 -4.19 -9.44 2.85
CA GLY A 113 -3.01 -9.26 2.00
C GLY A 113 -3.36 -9.03 0.52
N ALA A 114 -4.49 -9.58 0.06
CA ALA A 114 -5.01 -9.37 -1.28
C ALA A 114 -5.72 -8.02 -1.43
N GLU A 115 -6.39 -7.56 -0.37
CA GLU A 115 -7.00 -6.23 -0.27
C GLU A 115 -5.92 -5.16 -0.09
N ARG A 116 -5.17 -4.86 -1.15
CA ARG A 116 -4.32 -3.66 -1.20
C ARG A 116 -5.22 -2.42 -1.14
N PRO A 117 -4.89 -1.41 -0.33
CA PRO A 117 -5.59 -0.12 -0.37
C PRO A 117 -5.64 0.39 -1.80
N ASP A 118 -6.83 0.77 -2.26
CA ASP A 118 -7.00 1.32 -3.60
C ASP A 118 -6.08 2.54 -3.73
N ALA A 119 -5.21 2.55 -4.75
CA ALA A 119 -4.25 3.64 -4.96
C ALA A 119 -4.94 5.00 -5.00
N TRP A 120 -6.20 5.05 -5.45
CA TRP A 120 -7.02 6.26 -5.44
C TRP A 120 -7.48 6.67 -4.04
N GLU A 121 -7.83 5.74 -3.16
CA GLU A 121 -8.18 6.06 -1.76
C GLU A 121 -6.98 6.60 -0.99
N VAL A 122 -5.81 6.06 -1.28
CA VAL A 122 -4.54 6.54 -0.70
C VAL A 122 -4.26 7.97 -1.20
N ALA A 123 -4.40 8.22 -2.51
CA ALA A 123 -4.24 9.56 -3.07
C ALA A 123 -5.26 10.56 -2.50
N ASP A 124 -6.54 10.18 -2.36
CA ASP A 124 -7.58 11.04 -1.77
C ASP A 124 -7.24 11.39 -0.32
N SER A 125 -6.78 10.40 0.46
CA SER A 125 -6.39 10.57 1.86
C SER A 125 -5.16 11.49 2.01
N MET A 126 -4.17 11.37 1.12
CA MET A 126 -3.00 12.26 1.13
C MET A 126 -3.38 13.70 0.77
N LEU A 127 -4.27 13.89 -0.21
CA LEU A 127 -4.77 15.23 -0.57
C LEU A 127 -5.57 15.86 0.58
N GLU A 128 -6.40 15.08 1.28
CA GLU A 128 -7.13 15.55 2.46
C GLU A 128 -6.19 15.96 3.60
N LEU A 129 -5.16 15.15 3.90
CA LEU A 129 -4.15 15.49 4.89
C LEU A 129 -3.41 16.78 4.52
N GLY A 130 -3.01 16.92 3.25
CA GLY A 130 -2.37 18.12 2.73
C GLY A 130 -3.25 19.37 2.87
N ILE A 131 -4.55 19.24 2.57
CA ILE A 131 -5.55 20.31 2.79
C ILE A 131 -5.62 20.68 4.27
N GLY A 132 -5.70 19.69 5.17
CA GLY A 132 -5.76 19.92 6.61
C GLY A 132 -4.54 20.67 7.14
N ILE A 133 -3.33 20.25 6.75
CA ILE A 133 -2.08 20.91 7.13
C ILE A 133 -2.02 22.34 6.59
N CYS A 134 -2.34 22.54 5.30
CA CYS A 134 -2.32 23.86 4.68
C CYS A 134 -3.36 24.82 5.30
N ALA A 135 -4.53 24.29 5.70
CA ALA A 135 -5.58 25.06 6.37
C ALA A 135 -5.17 25.47 7.79
N LEU A 136 -4.53 24.58 8.55
CA LEU A 136 -4.18 24.83 9.95
C LEU A 136 -2.93 25.70 10.10
N LEU A 137 -1.94 25.60 9.20
CA LEU A 137 -0.62 26.20 9.38
C LEU A 137 -0.23 27.26 8.33
N GLY A 138 -1.00 27.43 7.25
CA GLY A 138 -0.52 28.13 6.06
C GLY A 138 -0.87 29.63 5.95
N GLY A 139 -1.74 30.18 6.80
CA GLY A 139 -2.18 31.57 6.68
C GLY A 139 -2.75 31.90 5.28
N VAL A 140 -2.43 33.07 4.71
CA VAL A 140 -2.93 33.50 3.38
C VAL A 140 -2.40 32.63 2.24
N TYR A 141 -1.18 32.11 2.35
CA TYR A 141 -0.63 31.20 1.34
C TYR A 141 -1.24 29.78 1.46
N GLY A 142 -1.61 29.39 2.68
CA GLY A 142 -2.33 28.14 2.96
C GLY A 142 -3.70 28.09 2.32
N SER A 143 -4.46 29.18 2.33
CA SER A 143 -5.80 29.20 1.71
C SER A 143 -5.75 29.01 0.20
N ARG A 144 -4.73 29.56 -0.48
CA ARG A 144 -4.48 29.30 -1.91
C ARG A 144 -4.07 27.85 -2.18
N ALA A 145 -3.18 27.30 -1.36
CA ALA A 145 -2.78 25.90 -1.45
C ALA A 145 -3.96 24.94 -1.23
N VAL A 146 -4.84 25.24 -0.26
CA VAL A 146 -6.08 24.48 -0.04
C VAL A 146 -6.99 24.53 -1.27
N GLY A 147 -7.16 25.71 -1.89
CA GLY A 147 -7.96 25.84 -3.12
C GLY A 147 -7.42 24.98 -4.25
N PHE A 148 -6.10 25.00 -4.46
CA PHE A 148 -5.42 24.14 -5.43
C PHE A 148 -5.60 22.65 -5.12
N LEU A 149 -5.32 22.21 -3.88
CA LEU A 149 -5.43 20.80 -3.50
C LEU A 149 -6.88 20.29 -3.59
N ARG A 150 -7.87 21.12 -3.26
CA ARG A 150 -9.30 20.79 -3.47
C ARG A 150 -9.62 20.62 -4.95
N GLN A 151 -9.10 21.49 -5.81
CA GLN A 151 -9.29 21.34 -7.25
C GLN A 151 -8.63 20.06 -7.77
N THR A 152 -7.41 19.76 -7.34
CA THR A 152 -6.71 18.51 -7.69
C THR A 152 -7.48 17.28 -7.22
N LYS A 153 -8.06 17.31 -6.01
CA LYS A 153 -8.92 16.26 -5.48
C LYS A 153 -10.15 16.02 -6.37
N THR A 154 -10.84 17.09 -6.75
CA THR A 154 -12.00 17.02 -7.67
C THR A 154 -11.60 16.45 -9.03
N ASN A 155 -10.47 16.90 -9.60
CA ASN A 155 -9.97 16.42 -10.89
C ASN A 155 -9.58 14.92 -10.82
N SER A 156 -8.94 14.50 -9.72
CA SER A 156 -8.57 13.11 -9.47
C SER A 156 -9.81 12.19 -9.42
N LYS A 157 -10.88 12.62 -8.72
CA LYS A 157 -12.16 11.89 -8.69
C LYS A 157 -12.79 11.76 -10.07
N ALA A 158 -12.87 12.87 -10.82
CA ALA A 158 -13.39 12.86 -12.18
C ALA A 158 -12.59 11.93 -13.10
N LEU A 159 -11.25 11.92 -12.99
CA LEU A 159 -10.40 11.01 -13.75
C LEU A 159 -10.64 9.54 -13.39
N LYS A 160 -10.78 9.21 -12.10
CA LYS A 160 -11.12 7.87 -11.61
C LYS A 160 -12.46 7.39 -12.19
N GLU A 161 -13.48 8.24 -12.17
CA GLU A 161 -14.80 7.95 -12.73
C GLU A 161 -14.71 7.67 -14.24
N ILE A 162 -13.99 8.50 -14.99
CA ILE A 162 -13.77 8.32 -16.44
C ILE A 162 -13.06 6.99 -16.74
N ILE A 163 -11.98 6.68 -16.02
CA ILE A 163 -11.23 5.44 -16.21
C ILE A 163 -12.12 4.24 -15.89
N THR A 164 -12.83 4.26 -14.76
CA THR A 164 -13.72 3.17 -14.33
C THR A 164 -14.85 2.95 -15.33
N GLY A 165 -15.49 4.03 -15.79
CA GLY A 165 -16.54 3.97 -16.82
C GLY A 165 -16.02 3.41 -18.15
N ASN A 166 -14.82 3.81 -18.58
CA ASN A 166 -14.21 3.30 -19.80
C ASN A 166 -13.85 1.82 -19.71
N GLU A 167 -13.34 1.36 -18.55
CA GLU A 167 -13.09 -0.06 -18.33
C GLU A 167 -14.39 -0.87 -18.32
N LEU A 168 -15.44 -0.37 -17.68
CA LEU A 168 -16.75 -1.03 -17.68
C LEU A 168 -17.34 -1.11 -19.09
N PHE A 169 -17.29 -0.01 -19.85
CA PHE A 169 -17.73 0.05 -21.24
C PHE A 169 -17.01 -0.98 -22.11
N LYS A 170 -15.67 -1.07 -22.00
CA LYS A 170 -14.86 -2.05 -22.74
C LYS A 170 -15.21 -3.49 -22.38
N LYS A 171 -15.47 -3.79 -21.10
CA LYS A 171 -15.90 -5.13 -20.66
C LYS A 171 -17.26 -5.52 -21.23
N GLN A 172 -18.21 -4.58 -21.27
CA GLN A 172 -19.56 -4.84 -21.75
C GLN A 172 -19.67 -4.81 -23.29
N ASN A 173 -18.77 -4.11 -23.98
CA ASN A 173 -18.82 -3.86 -25.42
C ASN A 173 -17.50 -4.25 -26.09
N ALA A 174 -17.06 -5.51 -25.90
CA ALA A 174 -15.77 -6.00 -26.40
C ALA A 174 -15.60 -5.81 -27.92
N SER A 175 -16.69 -5.96 -28.69
CA SER A 175 -16.70 -5.75 -30.15
C SER A 175 -16.47 -4.29 -30.57
N SER A 176 -16.81 -3.32 -29.70
CA SER A 176 -16.67 -1.87 -29.95
C SER A 176 -15.38 -1.26 -29.37
N ALA A 177 -14.60 -2.05 -28.64
CA ALA A 177 -13.38 -1.56 -27.97
C ALA A 177 -12.32 -1.03 -28.94
N SER A 178 -12.21 -1.63 -30.13
CA SER A 178 -11.28 -1.18 -31.18
C SER A 178 -11.67 0.17 -31.76
N VAL A 179 -12.95 0.37 -32.08
CA VAL A 179 -13.51 1.63 -32.60
C VAL A 179 -13.41 2.74 -31.56
N PHE A 180 -13.69 2.44 -30.29
CA PHE A 180 -13.52 3.38 -29.17
C PHE A 180 -12.06 3.85 -29.03
N LYS A 181 -11.10 2.93 -29.14
CA LYS A 181 -9.66 3.26 -29.11
C LYS A 181 -9.26 4.15 -30.29
N GLN A 182 -9.81 3.88 -31.47
CA GLN A 182 -9.54 4.65 -32.69
C GLN A 182 -10.12 6.07 -32.60
N ALA A 183 -11.31 6.25 -32.02
CA ALA A 183 -11.89 7.56 -31.76
C ALA A 183 -11.03 8.39 -30.78
N HIS A 184 -10.43 7.75 -29.78
CA HIS A 184 -9.50 8.41 -28.84
C HIS A 184 -8.21 8.90 -29.51
N GLN A 185 -7.72 8.22 -30.55
CA GLN A 185 -6.53 8.66 -31.29
C GLN A 185 -6.76 9.97 -32.06
N ASN A 186 -8.02 10.25 -32.42
CA ASN A 186 -8.43 11.43 -33.16
C ASN A 186 -8.78 12.64 -32.27
N GLN A 187 -8.52 12.56 -30.96
CA GLN A 187 -8.65 13.72 -30.08
C GLN A 187 -7.73 14.87 -30.53
N SER A 188 -8.22 16.11 -30.40
CA SER A 188 -7.45 17.29 -30.79
C SER A 188 -6.12 17.36 -30.00
N PRO A 189 -5.08 17.98 -30.58
CA PRO A 189 -3.81 18.20 -29.89
C PRO A 189 -4.00 18.89 -28.53
N GLN A 190 -4.88 19.89 -28.44
CA GLN A 190 -5.17 20.56 -27.17
C GLN A 190 -5.77 19.61 -26.12
N THR A 191 -6.74 18.76 -26.50
CA THR A 191 -7.33 17.79 -25.56
C THR A 191 -6.32 16.75 -25.11
N ARG A 192 -5.44 16.29 -26.00
CA ARG A 192 -4.34 15.36 -25.65
C ARG A 192 -3.34 16.01 -24.69
N GLN A 193 -3.05 17.30 -24.88
CA GLN A 193 -2.16 18.07 -24.01
C GLN A 193 -2.76 18.24 -22.60
N ILE A 194 -4.04 18.59 -22.50
CA ILE A 194 -4.75 18.67 -21.21
C ILE A 194 -4.77 17.31 -20.51
N VAL A 195 -5.05 16.22 -21.22
CA VAL A 195 -5.05 14.86 -20.65
C VAL A 195 -3.65 14.43 -20.21
N ALA A 196 -2.62 14.77 -20.97
CA ALA A 196 -1.23 14.48 -20.61
C ALA A 196 -0.77 15.29 -19.39
N GLU A 197 -1.04 16.60 -19.37
CA GLU A 197 -0.75 17.47 -18.22
C GLU A 197 -1.51 17.04 -16.97
N THR A 198 -2.74 16.55 -17.11
CA THR A 198 -3.51 16.02 -15.97
C THR A 198 -2.90 14.70 -15.47
N LYS A 199 -2.54 13.77 -16.37
CA LYS A 199 -1.90 12.49 -16.01
C LYS A 199 -0.50 12.63 -15.39
N VAL A 200 0.26 13.66 -15.76
CA VAL A 200 1.60 13.90 -15.22
C VAL A 200 1.54 14.62 -13.87
N ASN A 201 0.44 15.33 -13.58
CA ASN A 201 0.21 16.05 -12.32
C ASN A 201 -0.72 15.31 -11.33
N THR A 202 -1.07 14.05 -11.60
CA THR A 202 -1.67 13.11 -10.63
C THR A 202 -0.65 12.04 -10.28
#